data_AF-A0A095X0L5-F1
#
_entry.id   AF-A0A095X0L5-F1
#
_cell.length_a   1.000
_cell.length_b   1.000
_cell.length_c   1.000
_cell.angle_alpha   90.00
_cell.angle_beta   90.00
_cell.angle_gamma   90.00
#
_symmetry.space_group_name_H-M   'P 1'
#
loop_
_entity.id
_entity.type
_entity.pdbx_description
1 polymer ?
#
loop_
_entity_poly.entity_id
_entity_poly.type
_entity_poly.pdbx_seq_one_letter_code
_entity_poly.pdbx_strand_id
1 'polypeptide(L)'
;MGTVLRTRAKNLPSHKFDLLFSNDSGGGNIFDELPNVEFRLVRKERLENYLTFTLSQRRYDEVIFTSAPEIANKVFESLPLALRVYEFHSSDVRVLSSEVEKLDLRRVDEVRVPSDYLAGIIQSLLPANAQRLVRVVPNQVDEDMFFVDKHEHGIDLSPTLIWVGQFSRAKGYNDFLRVLGNL
;
A
#
# COMPACT_ATOMS: atom_id res chain seq x y z
N MET A 1 -4.00 2.49 -2.25
CA MET A 1 -2.57 2.35 -2.58
C MET A 1 -1.96 3.62 -3.13
N GLY A 2 -2.58 4.28 -4.12
CA GLY A 2 -2.01 5.48 -4.77
C GLY A 2 -1.50 6.55 -3.81
N THR A 3 -2.29 6.97 -2.82
CA THR A 3 -1.90 7.97 -1.82
C THR A 3 -0.66 7.55 -1.01
N VAL A 4 -0.55 6.28 -0.63
CA VAL A 4 0.60 5.75 0.14
C VAL A 4 1.88 5.86 -0.68
N LEU A 5 1.84 5.44 -1.94
CA LEU A 5 2.99 5.49 -2.84
C LEU A 5 3.37 6.93 -3.19
N ARG A 6 2.39 7.83 -3.34
CA ARG A 6 2.63 9.27 -3.54
C ARG A 6 3.38 9.86 -2.36
N THR A 7 2.90 9.66 -1.13
CA THR A 7 3.55 10.19 0.06
C THR A 7 4.95 9.61 0.24
N ARG A 8 5.13 8.30 0.00
CA ARG A 8 6.45 7.64 0.02
C ARG A 8 7.43 8.29 -0.97
N ALA A 9 7.00 8.54 -2.20
CA ALA A 9 7.84 9.14 -3.22
C ALA A 9 8.16 10.62 -2.93
N LYS A 10 7.18 11.38 -2.40
CA LYS A 10 7.36 12.77 -1.95
C LYS A 10 8.41 12.89 -0.84
N ASN A 11 8.39 11.95 0.11
CA ASN A 11 9.33 11.93 1.24
C ASN A 11 10.73 11.37 0.88
N LEU A 12 10.91 10.86 -0.33
CA LEU A 12 12.18 10.32 -0.83
C LEU A 12 12.54 10.96 -2.20
N PRO A 13 12.73 12.29 -2.27
CA PRO A 13 12.92 13.00 -3.54
C PRO A 13 14.22 12.60 -4.27
N SER A 14 15.20 12.04 -3.58
CA SER A 14 16.44 11.52 -4.16
C SER A 14 16.30 10.14 -4.81
N HIS A 15 15.20 9.43 -4.57
CA HIS A 15 14.94 8.11 -5.13
C HIS A 15 14.06 8.21 -6.36
N LYS A 16 14.33 7.40 -7.38
CA LYS A 16 13.48 7.26 -8.56
C LYS A 16 12.52 6.09 -8.37
N PHE A 17 11.25 6.30 -8.71
CA PHE A 17 10.20 5.31 -8.58
C PHE A 17 9.57 5.04 -9.94
N ASP A 18 9.55 3.76 -10.35
CA ASP A 18 8.72 3.33 -11.47
C ASP A 18 7.47 2.66 -10.89
N LEU A 19 6.32 3.33 -11.01
CA LEU A 19 5.06 2.86 -10.45
C LEU A 19 4.18 2.25 -11.54
N LEU A 20 3.86 0.97 -11.35
CA LEU A 20 3.08 0.20 -12.31
C LEU A 20 1.75 -0.25 -11.71
N PHE A 21 0.65 0.11 -12.39
CA PHE A 21 -0.69 -0.25 -11.96
C PHE A 21 -1.43 -1.02 -13.05
N SER A 22 -2.28 -1.96 -12.65
CA SER A 22 -3.13 -2.70 -13.59
C SER A 22 -4.49 -2.06 -13.85
N ASN A 23 -4.90 -1.13 -12.98
CA ASN A 23 -6.15 -0.40 -13.10
C ASN A 23 -5.96 1.02 -12.56
N ASP A 24 -6.63 1.99 -13.18
CA ASP A 24 -6.71 3.36 -12.67
C ASP A 24 -8.07 3.54 -12.01
N SER A 25 -8.07 3.72 -10.70
CA SER A 25 -9.28 4.05 -9.92
C SER A 25 -9.50 5.56 -9.81
N GLY A 26 -9.04 6.32 -10.80
CA GLY A 26 -9.13 7.79 -10.86
C GLY A 26 -8.02 8.49 -10.09
N GLY A 27 -6.86 7.84 -9.93
CA GLY A 27 -5.75 8.33 -9.12
C GLY A 27 -4.42 8.43 -9.87
N GLY A 28 -4.37 8.25 -11.19
CA GLY A 28 -3.13 8.36 -11.95
C GLY A 28 -2.50 9.75 -11.89
N ASN A 29 -3.31 10.80 -11.93
CA ASN A 29 -2.87 12.21 -11.95
C ASN A 29 -2.18 12.67 -10.65
N ILE A 30 -2.35 11.94 -9.54
CA ILE A 30 -1.74 12.33 -8.26
C ILE A 30 -0.21 12.24 -8.28
N PHE A 31 0.36 11.61 -9.32
CA PHE A 31 1.80 11.46 -9.53
C PHE A 31 2.39 12.48 -10.51
N ASP A 32 1.57 13.25 -11.23
CA ASP A 32 2.03 14.15 -12.31
C ASP A 32 2.98 15.25 -11.79
N GLU A 33 2.81 15.66 -10.54
CA GLU A 33 3.61 16.68 -9.87
C GLU A 33 4.92 16.15 -9.28
N LEU A 34 5.17 14.84 -9.32
CA LEU A 34 6.34 14.21 -8.71
C LEU A 34 7.43 13.91 -9.75
N PRO A 35 8.51 14.72 -9.83
CA PRO A 35 9.53 14.57 -10.87
C PRO A 35 10.36 13.29 -10.74
N ASN A 36 10.28 12.61 -9.59
CA ASN A 36 10.98 11.38 -9.30
C ASN A 36 10.13 10.11 -9.52
N VAL A 37 8.93 10.25 -10.10
CA VAL A 37 7.99 9.14 -10.34
C VAL A 37 7.74 8.97 -11.85
N GLU A 38 7.94 7.76 -12.36
CA GLU A 38 7.45 7.34 -13.68
C GLU A 38 6.21 6.44 -13.47
N PHE A 39 5.02 6.98 -13.72
CA PHE A 39 3.77 6.24 -13.61
C PHE A 39 3.38 5.56 -14.93
N ARG A 40 2.95 4.29 -14.85
CA ARG A 40 2.45 3.52 -15.99
C ARG A 40 1.22 2.70 -15.61
N LEU A 41 0.20 2.79 -16.46
CA LEU A 41 -0.97 1.92 -16.41
C LEU A 41 -0.82 0.80 -17.45
N VAL A 42 -0.74 -0.45 -17.01
CA VAL A 42 -0.55 -1.61 -17.88
C VAL A 42 -1.58 -2.66 -17.55
N ARG A 43 -2.39 -3.03 -18.55
CA ARG A 43 -3.46 -4.03 -18.38
C ARG A 43 -2.92 -5.32 -17.77
N LYS A 44 -3.71 -5.94 -16.90
CA LYS A 44 -3.32 -7.11 -16.10
C LYS A 44 -2.73 -8.24 -16.95
N GLU A 45 -3.31 -8.52 -18.12
CA GLU A 45 -2.87 -9.56 -19.05
C GLU A 45 -1.51 -9.27 -19.71
N ARG A 46 -1.04 -8.02 -19.70
CA ARG A 46 0.27 -7.61 -20.22
C ARG A 46 1.30 -7.33 -19.13
N LEU A 47 0.89 -7.35 -17.86
CA LEU A 47 1.69 -6.89 -16.73
C LEU A 47 2.99 -7.68 -16.59
N GLU A 48 2.92 -9.01 -16.70
CA GLU A 48 4.09 -9.90 -16.60
C GLU A 48 5.12 -9.63 -17.70
N ASN A 49 4.68 -9.50 -18.96
CA ASN A 49 5.57 -9.22 -20.08
C ASN A 49 6.19 -7.82 -19.97
N TYR A 50 5.40 -6.84 -19.56
CA TYR A 50 5.88 -5.47 -19.37
C TYR A 50 6.92 -5.37 -18.24
N LEU A 51 6.67 -6.03 -17.12
CA LEU A 51 7.61 -6.10 -16.00
C LEU A 51 8.91 -6.78 -16.44
N THR A 52 8.82 -7.95 -17.09
CA THR A 52 10.00 -8.66 -17.61
C THR A 52 10.82 -7.78 -18.54
N PHE A 53 10.18 -7.07 -19.47
CA PHE A 53 10.88 -6.14 -20.35
C PHE A 53 11.53 -5.00 -19.57
N THR A 54 10.80 -4.34 -18.68
CA THR A 54 11.30 -3.19 -17.91
C THR A 54 12.51 -3.57 -17.04
N LEU A 55 12.43 -4.71 -16.36
CA LEU A 55 13.50 -5.26 -15.53
C LEU A 55 14.72 -5.71 -16.33
N SER A 56 14.57 -5.97 -17.64
CA SER A 56 15.71 -6.24 -18.52
C SER A 56 16.48 -4.97 -18.93
N GLN A 57 15.81 -3.81 -18.91
CA GLN A 57 16.37 -2.53 -19.37
C GLN A 57 16.94 -1.70 -18.23
N ARG A 58 16.50 -1.94 -16.99
CA ARG A 58 16.84 -1.14 -15.81
C ARG A 58 17.19 -2.05 -14.65
N ARG A 59 18.10 -1.59 -13.79
CA ARG A 59 18.38 -2.23 -12.49
C ARG A 59 17.61 -1.49 -11.40
N TYR A 60 17.06 -2.26 -10.47
CA TYR A 60 16.34 -1.74 -9.31
C TYR A 60 17.03 -2.24 -8.05
N ASP A 61 17.17 -1.38 -7.07
CA ASP A 61 17.64 -1.76 -5.74
C ASP A 61 16.55 -2.52 -4.97
N GLU A 62 15.28 -2.22 -5.26
CA GLU A 62 14.11 -2.78 -4.60
C GLU A 62 12.94 -2.94 -5.58
N VAL A 63 12.21 -4.06 -5.47
CA VAL A 63 10.96 -4.29 -6.20
C VAL A 63 9.87 -4.71 -5.21
N ILE A 64 8.81 -3.93 -5.16
CA ILE A 64 7.69 -4.11 -4.23
C ILE A 64 6.44 -4.52 -5.01
N PHE A 65 5.81 -5.61 -4.59
CA PHE A 65 4.45 -5.97 -5.00
C PHE A 65 3.48 -5.73 -3.86
N THR A 66 2.39 -5.02 -4.14
CA THR A 66 1.31 -4.77 -3.17
C THR A 66 0.08 -5.66 -3.39
N SER A 67 0.14 -6.51 -4.42
CA SER A 67 -0.93 -7.41 -4.85
C SER A 67 -0.39 -8.38 -5.92
N ALA A 68 -1.21 -9.33 -6.36
CA ALA A 68 -0.91 -10.26 -7.45
C ALA A 68 0.29 -11.19 -7.16
N PRO A 69 0.19 -12.06 -6.13
CA PRO A 69 1.29 -12.92 -5.68
C PRO A 69 1.81 -13.86 -6.79
N GLU A 70 0.92 -14.31 -7.67
CA GLU A 70 1.26 -15.15 -8.83
C GLU A 70 2.27 -14.47 -9.78
N ILE A 71 2.14 -13.15 -9.97
CA ILE A 71 3.06 -12.36 -10.80
C ILE A 71 4.35 -12.08 -10.02
N ALA A 72 4.23 -11.71 -8.75
CA ALA A 72 5.37 -11.46 -7.87
C ALA A 72 6.31 -12.68 -7.84
N ASN A 73 5.77 -13.89 -7.66
CA ASN A 73 6.54 -15.13 -7.63
C ASN A 73 7.42 -15.29 -8.88
N LYS A 74 6.85 -15.06 -10.07
CA LYS A 74 7.58 -15.21 -11.34
C LYS A 74 8.66 -14.14 -11.50
N VAL A 75 8.33 -12.90 -11.16
CA VAL A 75 9.24 -11.76 -11.32
C VAL A 75 10.40 -11.82 -10.32
N PHE A 76 10.16 -12.24 -9.08
CA PHE A 76 11.19 -12.34 -8.04
C PHE A 76 12.27 -13.39 -8.32
N GLU A 77 12.00 -14.36 -9.20
CA GLU A 77 12.98 -15.34 -9.64
C GLU A 77 14.04 -14.73 -10.58
N SER A 78 13.66 -13.72 -11.37
CA SER A 78 14.58 -13.04 -12.30
C SER A 78 15.34 -11.87 -11.69
N LEU A 79 15.19 -11.62 -10.38
CA LEU A 79 15.75 -10.47 -9.68
C LEU A 79 16.64 -10.86 -8.48
N PRO A 80 17.77 -11.55 -8.70
CA PRO A 80 18.61 -12.02 -7.60
C PRO A 80 19.37 -10.91 -6.85
N LEU A 81 19.44 -9.69 -7.42
CA LEU A 81 20.21 -8.57 -6.85
C LEU A 81 19.35 -7.47 -6.23
N ALA A 82 18.04 -7.46 -6.51
CA ALA A 82 17.12 -6.49 -5.93
C ALA A 82 16.53 -7.03 -4.63
N LEU A 83 16.20 -6.14 -3.68
CA LEU A 83 15.39 -6.52 -2.53
C LEU A 83 13.96 -6.83 -2.99
N ARG A 84 13.47 -8.05 -2.72
CA ARG A 84 12.16 -8.54 -3.16
C ARG A 84 11.15 -8.45 -2.04
N VAL A 85 10.20 -7.53 -2.17
CA VAL A 85 9.27 -7.17 -1.09
C VAL A 85 7.83 -7.43 -1.48
N TYR A 86 7.07 -8.08 -0.61
CA TYR A 86 5.62 -8.17 -0.75
C TYR A 86 4.93 -7.41 0.38
N GLU A 87 4.07 -6.45 0.03
CA GLU A 87 3.41 -5.54 0.99
C GLU A 87 1.91 -5.84 1.09
N PHE A 88 1.43 -6.22 2.27
CA PHE A 88 0.01 -6.52 2.51
C PHE A 88 -0.74 -5.29 3.02
N HIS A 89 -1.92 -5.01 2.45
CA HIS A 89 -2.74 -3.85 2.82
C HIS A 89 -4.23 -4.13 3.01
N SER A 90 -4.68 -5.37 2.83
CA SER A 90 -6.08 -5.72 3.06
C SER A 90 -6.38 -5.78 4.55
N SER A 91 -7.58 -5.35 4.94
CA SER A 91 -8.15 -5.61 6.26
C SER A 91 -9.06 -6.84 6.30
N ASP A 92 -9.34 -7.48 5.14
CA ASP A 92 -10.11 -8.72 5.07
C ASP A 92 -9.17 -9.93 5.17
N VAL A 93 -9.28 -10.69 6.27
CA VAL A 93 -8.46 -11.87 6.56
C VAL A 93 -8.56 -12.93 5.46
N ARG A 94 -9.70 -13.07 4.77
CA ARG A 94 -9.84 -14.05 3.67
C ARG A 94 -8.99 -13.67 2.47
N VAL A 95 -8.89 -12.38 2.18
CA VAL A 95 -8.02 -11.86 1.12
C VAL A 95 -6.56 -12.10 1.51
N LEU A 96 -6.19 -11.80 2.77
CA LEU A 96 -4.83 -12.03 3.26
C LEU A 96 -4.44 -13.51 3.20
N SER A 97 -5.30 -14.41 3.68
CA SER A 97 -5.07 -15.87 3.60
C SER A 97 -4.86 -16.32 2.16
N SER A 98 -5.74 -15.90 1.25
CA SER A 98 -5.64 -16.28 -0.17
C SER A 98 -4.35 -15.75 -0.82
N GLU A 99 -3.91 -14.55 -0.46
CA GLU A 99 -2.64 -14.03 -0.98
C GLU A 99 -1.43 -14.77 -0.39
N VAL A 100 -1.42 -15.05 0.92
CA VAL A 100 -0.35 -15.81 1.58
C VAL A 100 -0.23 -17.22 1.00
N GLU A 101 -1.35 -17.91 0.77
CA GLU A 101 -1.39 -19.26 0.17
C GLU A 101 -0.76 -19.31 -1.23
N LYS A 102 -0.87 -18.21 -1.99
CA LYS A 102 -0.36 -18.11 -3.36
C LYS A 102 1.07 -17.61 -3.44
N LEU A 103 1.57 -16.93 -2.41
CA LEU A 103 2.90 -16.32 -2.40
C LEU A 103 3.99 -17.35 -2.10
N ASP A 104 4.99 -17.47 -2.97
CA ASP A 104 6.17 -18.31 -2.73
C ASP A 104 7.16 -17.55 -1.85
N LEU A 105 7.02 -17.74 -0.52
CA LEU A 105 7.83 -17.08 0.50
C LEU A 105 9.34 -17.32 0.37
N ARG A 106 9.77 -18.35 -0.36
CA ARG A 106 11.20 -18.60 -0.63
C ARG A 106 11.81 -17.56 -1.57
N ARG A 107 10.97 -16.83 -2.29
CA ARG A 107 11.35 -15.80 -3.27
C ARG A 107 11.23 -14.38 -2.72
N VAL A 108 10.83 -14.23 -1.46
CA VAL A 108 10.57 -12.96 -0.81
C VAL A 108 11.64 -12.72 0.25
N ASP A 109 12.28 -11.56 0.20
CA ASP A 109 13.28 -11.16 1.20
C ASP A 109 12.60 -10.48 2.40
N GLU A 110 11.52 -9.75 2.16
CA GLU A 110 10.78 -9.01 3.17
C GLU A 110 9.26 -9.00 2.92
N VAL A 111 8.48 -9.19 3.99
CA VAL A 111 7.03 -9.00 3.98
C VAL A 111 6.71 -7.72 4.76
N ARG A 112 6.14 -6.72 4.10
CA ARG A 112 5.81 -5.44 4.73
C ARG A 112 4.33 -5.33 5.08
N VAL A 113 4.05 -4.73 6.22
CA VAL A 113 2.70 -4.43 6.71
C VAL A 113 2.66 -3.05 7.38
N PRO A 114 1.53 -2.32 7.36
CA PRO A 114 1.48 -0.95 7.85
C PRO A 114 1.28 -0.82 9.37
N SER A 115 1.06 -1.92 10.10
CA SER A 115 0.82 -1.88 11.55
C SER A 115 1.16 -3.19 12.25
N ASP A 116 1.40 -3.13 13.55
CA ASP A 116 1.63 -4.31 14.41
C ASP A 116 0.42 -5.24 14.44
N TYR A 117 -0.79 -4.69 14.36
CA TYR A 117 -2.01 -5.48 14.28
C TYR A 117 -2.01 -6.37 13.03
N LEU A 118 -1.68 -5.80 11.86
CA LEU A 118 -1.61 -6.58 10.63
C LEU A 118 -0.42 -7.54 10.66
N ALA A 119 0.69 -7.17 11.31
CA ALA A 119 1.83 -8.06 11.52
C ALA A 119 1.42 -9.34 12.26
N GLY A 120 0.66 -9.22 13.36
CA GLY A 120 0.17 -10.37 14.11
C GLY A 120 -0.72 -11.29 13.27
N ILE A 121 -1.62 -10.71 12.47
CA ILE A 121 -2.45 -11.49 11.54
C ILE A 121 -1.59 -12.22 10.52
N ILE A 122 -0.70 -11.51 9.81
CA ILE A 122 0.16 -12.11 8.78
C ILE A 122 1.07 -13.19 9.39
N GLN A 123 1.69 -12.94 10.54
CA GLN A 123 2.53 -13.93 11.22
C GLN A 123 1.76 -15.20 11.57
N SER A 124 0.48 -15.09 11.95
CA SER A 124 -0.38 -16.26 12.22
C SER A 124 -0.73 -17.07 10.96
N LEU A 125 -0.72 -16.44 9.78
CA LEU A 125 -0.96 -17.07 8.48
C LEU A 125 0.31 -17.66 7.87
N LEU A 126 1.48 -17.14 8.24
CA LEU A 126 2.78 -17.59 7.73
C LEU A 126 3.31 -18.83 8.47
N PRO A 127 4.01 -19.73 7.78
CA PRO A 127 4.76 -20.78 8.45
C PRO A 127 5.87 -20.19 9.34
N ALA A 128 6.18 -20.87 10.44
CA ALA A 128 7.05 -20.35 11.51
C ALA A 128 8.42 -19.83 11.02
N ASN A 129 9.03 -20.50 10.04
CA ASN A 129 10.32 -20.11 9.47
C ASN A 129 10.27 -18.81 8.64
N ALA A 130 9.08 -18.39 8.20
CA ALA A 130 8.85 -17.19 7.40
C ALA A 130 8.36 -15.99 8.23
N GLN A 131 7.93 -16.19 9.48
CA GLN A 131 7.44 -15.09 10.34
C GLN A 131 8.50 -14.00 10.55
N ARG A 132 9.79 -14.36 10.53
CA ARG A 132 10.92 -13.42 10.63
C ARG A 132 11.04 -12.46 9.45
N LEU A 133 10.38 -12.72 8.33
CA LEU A 133 10.39 -11.86 7.14
C LEU A 133 9.47 -10.64 7.34
N VAL A 134 8.57 -10.68 8.31
CA VAL A 134 7.59 -9.61 8.54
C VAL A 134 8.27 -8.37 9.12
N ARG A 135 7.98 -7.22 8.52
CA ARG A 135 8.43 -5.88 8.94
C ARG A 135 7.25 -4.92 8.95
N VAL A 136 7.14 -4.16 10.03
CA VAL A 136 6.14 -3.10 10.15
C VAL A 136 6.71 -1.82 9.56
N VAL A 137 6.11 -1.36 8.47
CA VAL A 137 6.45 -0.11 7.77
C VAL A 137 5.18 0.73 7.67
N PRO A 138 4.92 1.63 8.63
CA PRO A 138 3.71 2.44 8.66
C PRO A 138 3.56 3.32 7.42
N ASN A 139 2.32 3.49 6.97
CA ASN A 139 2.03 4.48 5.92
C ASN A 139 2.31 5.89 6.46
N GLN A 140 2.94 6.70 5.62
CA GLN A 140 3.19 8.11 5.94
C GLN A 140 1.96 8.96 5.58
N VAL A 141 1.68 9.95 6.43
CA VAL A 141 0.68 10.99 6.18
C VAL A 141 1.38 12.18 5.53
N ASP A 142 0.72 12.82 4.57
CA ASP A 142 1.23 14.06 3.97
C ASP A 142 0.94 15.23 4.93
N GLU A 143 1.93 15.62 5.73
CA GLU A 143 1.78 16.67 6.75
C GLU A 143 1.56 18.07 6.14
N ASP A 144 1.95 18.30 4.88
CA ASP A 144 1.63 19.54 4.16
C ASP A 144 0.14 19.63 3.83
N MET A 145 -0.54 18.48 3.72
CA MET A 145 -1.97 18.40 3.42
C MET A 145 -2.81 18.24 4.70
N PHE A 146 -2.29 17.54 5.70
CA PHE A 146 -2.92 17.32 6.99
C PHE A 146 -2.14 18.03 8.09
N PHE A 147 -2.47 19.30 8.32
CA PHE A 147 -1.88 20.11 9.38
C PHE A 147 -2.97 20.71 10.28
N VAL A 148 -2.56 21.11 11.49
CA VAL A 148 -3.43 21.89 12.37
C VAL A 148 -3.49 23.32 11.85
N ASP A 149 -4.60 23.67 11.22
CA ASP A 149 -4.89 25.06 10.89
C ASP A 149 -5.25 25.81 12.18
N LYS A 150 -4.47 26.84 12.52
CA LYS A 150 -4.67 27.68 13.72
C LYS A 150 -5.52 28.91 13.42
N HIS A 151 -5.94 29.11 12.19
CA HIS A 151 -6.83 30.21 11.83
C HIS A 151 -8.27 29.84 12.23
N GLU A 152 -8.87 30.66 13.09
CA GLU A 152 -10.29 30.56 13.41
C GLU A 152 -11.10 30.98 12.18
N HIS A 153 -11.58 30.00 11.40
CA HIS A 153 -12.40 30.25 10.21
C HIS A 153 -13.85 30.65 10.53
N GLY A 154 -14.11 31.22 11.72
CA GLY A 154 -15.47 31.57 12.16
C GLY A 154 -16.42 30.37 12.27
N ILE A 155 -15.86 29.15 12.36
CA ILE A 155 -16.63 27.93 12.57
C ILE A 155 -17.00 27.88 14.06
N ASP A 156 -18.30 27.81 14.36
CA ASP A 156 -18.78 27.62 15.73
C ASP A 156 -18.15 26.34 16.32
N LEU A 157 -17.33 26.51 17.36
CA LEU A 157 -16.60 25.44 18.06
C LEU A 157 -17.47 24.74 19.10
N SER A 158 -18.80 24.79 18.96
CA SER A 158 -19.67 23.84 19.64
C SER A 158 -19.16 22.41 19.38
N PRO A 159 -19.29 21.48 20.34
CA PRO A 159 -18.60 20.19 20.28
C PRO A 159 -18.90 19.45 18.97
N THR A 160 -17.97 19.53 18.01
CA THR A 160 -18.19 19.05 16.65
C THR A 160 -17.58 17.66 16.54
N LEU A 161 -18.44 16.68 16.30
CA LEU A 161 -18.02 15.31 16.01
C LEU A 161 -17.99 15.10 14.51
N ILE A 162 -16.82 14.77 13.98
CA ILE A 162 -16.61 14.50 12.56
C ILE A 162 -16.21 13.03 12.41
N TRP A 163 -16.91 12.31 11.52
CA TRP A 163 -16.53 10.98 11.07
C TRP A 163 -16.15 11.02 9.61
N VAL A 164 -14.97 10.50 9.29
CA VAL A 164 -14.46 10.43 7.92
C VAL A 164 -14.15 8.98 7.58
N GLY A 165 -14.87 8.44 6.61
CA GLY A 165 -14.69 7.06 6.16
C GLY A 165 -15.65 6.67 5.05
N GLN A 166 -15.38 5.53 4.41
CA GLN A 166 -16.36 4.90 3.53
C GLN A 166 -17.50 4.31 4.35
N PHE A 167 -18.75 4.49 3.90
CA PHE A 167 -19.93 3.84 4.48
C PHE A 167 -19.89 2.32 4.29
N SER A 168 -19.09 1.65 5.10
CA SER A 168 -19.00 0.19 5.14
C SER A 168 -19.14 -0.28 6.57
N ARG A 169 -19.78 -1.44 6.75
CA ARG A 169 -20.06 -2.00 8.08
C ARG A 169 -18.80 -2.18 8.92
N ALA A 170 -17.68 -2.53 8.28
CA ALA A 170 -16.37 -2.68 8.93
C ALA A 170 -15.78 -1.36 9.46
N LYS A 171 -16.27 -0.21 9.02
CA LYS A 171 -15.81 1.13 9.45
C LYS A 171 -16.66 1.74 10.56
N GLY A 172 -17.65 1.01 11.08
CA GLY A 172 -18.40 1.41 12.29
C GLY A 172 -19.28 2.65 12.12
N TYR A 173 -19.62 3.05 10.89
CA TYR A 173 -20.40 4.29 10.66
C TYR A 173 -21.77 4.24 11.37
N ASN A 174 -22.39 3.06 11.49
CA ASN A 174 -23.64 2.88 12.22
C ASN A 174 -23.48 3.20 13.72
N ASP A 175 -22.34 2.87 14.31
CA ASP A 175 -22.09 3.15 15.72
C ASP A 175 -21.85 4.65 15.93
N PHE A 176 -21.16 5.31 14.99
CA PHE A 176 -21.05 6.77 14.98
C PHE A 176 -22.44 7.45 14.89
N LEU A 177 -23.31 7.00 13.97
CA LEU A 177 -24.67 7.53 13.85
C LEU A 177 -25.52 7.28 15.11
N ARG A 178 -25.34 6.13 15.78
CA ARG A 178 -26.00 5.85 17.06
C ARG A 178 -25.54 6.80 18.16
N VAL A 179 -24.26 7.13 18.23
CA VAL A 179 -23.75 8.13 19.19
C VAL A 179 -24.39 9.48 18.91
N LEU A 180 -24.43 9.92 17.65
CA LEU A 180 -25.07 11.18 17.27
C LEU A 180 -26.57 11.21 17.60
N GLY A 181 -27.28 10.10 17.44
CA GLY A 181 -28.70 10.02 17.80
C GLY A 181 -28.99 10.08 19.31
N ASN A 182 -27.96 9.97 20.15
CA ASN A 182 -28.06 10.06 21.61
C ASN A 182 -27.45 11.36 22.19
N LEU A 183 -26.96 12.26 21.32
CA LEU A 183 -26.49 13.61 21.67
C LEU A 183 -27.61 14.63 21.43
#